data_AF-A0A8H3G6G0-F1
#
_entry.id   AF-A0A8H3G6G0-F1
#
_cell.length_a   1.000
_cell.length_b   1.000
_cell.length_c   1.000
_cell.angle_alpha   90.00
_cell.angle_beta   90.00
_cell.angle_gamma   90.00
#
_symmetry.space_group_name_H-M   'P 1'
#
loop_
_entity.id
_entity.type
_entity.pdbx_description
1 polymer ?
#
loop_
_entity_poly.entity_id
_entity_poly.type
_entity_poly.pdbx_seq_one_letter_code
_entity_poly.pdbx_strand_id
1 'polypeptide(L)'
;MDSIGTATPSPTREAADLRIYCDNDATSKTAGASARWQLVPDREQDPEGEKNSQKTTGQEWYDQVNFIRRTTDTNGCLDPDTLAETYVNPMQTHLGDPQVPASEKPQRSVITICDRMFDRSTIKFRTLSEVPPRRLDLKKTTLKSGALINMPSVALLHEWTHARGFDKDDVNGDDSYGWINIQMLSAAQSLNNAENYAYYGLCAGLADMFYRLTTASSQQAWNGVLVYDRTIPPE
;
A
#
# COMPACT_ATOMS: atom_id res chain seq x y z
N MET A 1 3.21 -11.61 -14.83
CA MET A 1 3.16 -12.26 -13.51
C MET A 1 1.83 -12.95 -13.31
N ASP A 2 1.83 -14.26 -13.06
CA ASP A 2 0.61 -15.06 -12.85
C ASP A 2 0.16 -15.09 -11.39
N SER A 3 1.09 -14.97 -10.43
CA SER A 3 0.81 -14.78 -9.00
C SER A 3 2.02 -14.24 -8.24
N ILE A 4 1.79 -13.62 -7.06
CA ILE A 4 2.87 -13.15 -6.17
C ILE A 4 3.70 -14.32 -5.65
N GLY A 5 3.07 -15.46 -5.34
CA GLY A 5 3.76 -16.63 -4.81
C GLY A 5 4.81 -17.23 -5.77
N THR A 6 4.73 -16.86 -7.05
CA THR A 6 5.68 -17.26 -8.10
C THR A 6 6.62 -16.12 -8.54
N ALA A 7 6.56 -14.95 -7.88
CA ALA A 7 7.42 -13.84 -8.20
C ALA A 7 8.88 -14.18 -7.95
N THR A 8 9.76 -13.80 -8.88
CA THR A 8 11.21 -13.96 -8.75
C THR A 8 11.89 -12.60 -8.90
N PRO A 9 13.01 -12.36 -8.19
CA PRO A 9 13.77 -11.13 -8.39
C PRO A 9 14.25 -11.00 -9.84
N SER A 10 14.05 -9.83 -10.43
CA SER A 10 14.61 -9.51 -11.74
C SER A 10 16.03 -8.95 -11.58
N PRO A 11 17.01 -9.37 -12.40
CA PRO A 11 18.36 -8.80 -12.37
C PRO A 11 18.42 -7.40 -12.99
N THR A 12 17.40 -7.00 -13.74
CA THR A 12 17.30 -5.67 -14.37
C THR A 12 15.98 -5.03 -14.03
N ARG A 13 16.00 -3.70 -13.91
CA ARG A 13 14.81 -2.92 -13.58
C ARG A 13 13.79 -2.99 -14.71
N GLU A 14 14.27 -2.87 -15.94
CA GLU A 14 13.50 -2.80 -17.19
C GLU A 14 12.63 -4.05 -17.39
N ALA A 15 13.18 -5.23 -17.04
CA ALA A 15 12.50 -6.51 -17.18
C ALA A 15 11.53 -6.86 -16.04
N ALA A 16 11.44 -6.05 -14.98
CA ALA A 16 10.58 -6.35 -13.84
C ALA A 16 9.09 -6.12 -14.15
N ASP A 17 8.25 -7.12 -13.85
CA ASP A 17 6.78 -7.00 -13.92
C ASP A 17 6.21 -6.18 -12.75
N LEU A 18 6.91 -6.19 -11.62
CA LEU A 18 6.59 -5.43 -10.41
C LEU A 18 7.86 -4.72 -9.93
N ARG A 19 7.75 -3.43 -9.62
CA ARG A 19 8.82 -2.65 -8.98
C ARG A 19 8.37 -2.19 -7.62
N ILE A 20 9.27 -2.21 -6.64
CA ILE A 20 9.01 -1.71 -5.29
C ILE A 20 10.17 -0.79 -4.93
N TYR A 21 9.87 0.41 -4.45
CA TYR A 21 10.89 1.41 -4.11
C TYR A 21 10.41 2.33 -2.98
N CYS A 22 11.32 3.09 -2.37
CA CYS A 22 10.98 4.08 -1.35
C CYS A 22 10.84 5.48 -1.97
N ASP A 23 9.86 6.26 -1.55
CA ASP A 23 9.58 7.60 -2.11
C ASP A 23 10.79 8.55 -2.07
N ASN A 24 11.60 8.45 -1.02
CA ASN A 24 12.84 9.20 -0.86
C ASN A 24 14.10 8.56 -1.44
N ASP A 25 13.98 7.52 -2.27
CA ASP A 25 15.14 6.86 -2.90
C ASP A 25 15.86 7.72 -3.97
N ALA A 26 15.45 8.98 -4.11
CA ALA A 26 16.02 9.91 -5.04
C ALA A 26 17.49 10.22 -4.75
N THR A 27 18.28 10.25 -5.82
CA THR A 27 19.74 10.44 -5.82
C THR A 27 20.20 11.85 -5.44
N SER A 28 19.32 12.79 -5.07
CA SER A 28 19.69 14.16 -4.68
C SER A 28 19.37 14.47 -3.22
N LYS A 29 20.40 14.92 -2.49
CA LYS A 29 20.45 15.16 -1.03
C LYS A 29 19.62 16.35 -0.50
N THR A 30 18.56 16.78 -1.18
CA THR A 30 17.69 17.86 -0.68
C THR A 30 16.59 17.27 0.18
N ALA A 31 16.73 17.43 1.51
CA ALA A 31 15.72 17.01 2.48
C ALA A 31 14.41 17.79 2.27
N GLY A 32 13.27 17.10 2.28
CA GLY A 32 11.93 17.70 2.41
C GLY A 32 11.07 17.74 1.15
N ALA A 33 11.62 17.43 -0.03
CA ALA A 33 10.84 17.10 -1.22
C ALA A 33 11.34 15.74 -1.71
N SER A 34 10.44 14.79 -2.00
CA SER A 34 10.84 13.58 -2.72
C SER A 34 11.48 14.09 -4.01
N ALA A 35 12.79 13.90 -4.19
CA ALA A 35 13.44 14.32 -5.44
C ALA A 35 13.02 13.44 -6.63
N ARG A 36 12.17 12.43 -6.38
CA ARG A 36 11.57 11.55 -7.39
C ARG A 36 10.37 12.18 -8.05
N TRP A 37 9.37 12.59 -7.26
CA TRP A 37 8.17 13.25 -7.76
C TRP A 37 8.46 14.72 -8.07
N GLN A 38 8.41 15.06 -9.35
CA GLN A 38 8.60 16.42 -9.82
C GLN A 38 7.25 16.99 -10.26
N LEU A 39 7.01 18.26 -9.94
CA LEU A 39 5.83 18.94 -10.44
C LEU A 39 5.87 18.99 -11.96
N VAL A 40 4.79 18.58 -12.63
CA VAL A 40 4.70 18.68 -14.09
C VAL A 40 4.77 20.16 -14.48
N PRO A 41 5.63 20.56 -15.44
CA PRO A 41 5.73 21.95 -15.86
C PRO A 41 4.40 22.53 -16.36
N ASP A 42 4.21 23.82 -16.16
CA ASP A 42 3.06 24.54 -16.70
C ASP A 42 3.03 24.45 -18.22
N ARG A 43 1.82 24.33 -18.79
CA ARG A 43 1.65 24.43 -20.23
C ARG A 43 1.52 25.91 -20.59
N GLU A 44 2.18 26.32 -21.67
CA GLU A 44 2.23 27.72 -22.10
C GLU A 44 0.83 28.29 -22.39
N GLN A 45 -0.09 27.43 -22.83
CA GLN A 45 -1.47 27.77 -23.14
C GLN A 45 -2.41 27.84 -21.93
N ASP A 46 -2.00 27.35 -20.76
CA ASP A 46 -2.86 27.35 -19.58
C ASP A 46 -2.96 28.80 -19.04
N PRO A 47 -4.18 29.33 -18.81
CA PRO A 47 -4.34 30.68 -18.31
C PRO A 47 -3.81 30.82 -16.88
N GLU A 48 -3.49 32.06 -16.49
CA GLU A 48 -3.09 32.38 -15.12
C GLU A 48 -4.20 31.99 -14.14
N GLY A 49 -3.84 31.28 -13.07
CA GLY A 49 -4.74 30.64 -12.11
C GLY A 49 -5.04 29.17 -12.41
N GLU A 50 -4.87 28.72 -13.65
CA GLU A 50 -5.08 27.31 -14.05
C GLU A 50 -3.77 26.53 -14.24
N LYS A 51 -2.63 27.24 -14.25
CA LYS A 51 -1.29 26.65 -14.31
C LYS A 51 -1.07 25.66 -13.17
N ASN A 52 -0.41 24.55 -13.48
CA ASN A 52 -0.16 23.47 -12.53
C ASN A 52 0.62 23.96 -11.28
N SER A 53 1.57 24.87 -11.47
CA SER A 53 2.34 25.50 -10.39
C SER A 53 1.52 26.40 -9.45
N GLN A 54 0.34 26.82 -9.89
CA GLN A 54 -0.52 27.76 -9.16
C GLN A 54 -1.69 27.07 -8.46
N LYS A 55 -1.95 25.81 -8.81
CA LYS A 55 -2.97 24.99 -8.17
C LYS A 55 -2.59 24.67 -6.72
N THR A 56 -3.53 24.87 -5.81
CA THR A 56 -3.42 24.44 -4.40
C THR A 56 -3.87 22.99 -4.20
N THR A 57 -4.74 22.50 -5.09
CA THR A 57 -5.21 21.12 -5.16
C THR A 57 -5.21 20.66 -6.61
N GLY A 58 -5.04 19.36 -6.84
CA GLY A 58 -5.03 18.82 -8.20
C GLY A 58 -3.78 19.20 -9.01
N GLN A 59 -2.64 19.35 -8.33
CA GLN A 59 -1.35 19.44 -9.00
C GLN A 59 -1.00 18.10 -9.61
N GLU A 60 -0.50 18.12 -10.85
CA GLU A 60 0.04 16.95 -11.53
C GLU A 60 1.52 16.78 -11.15
N TRP A 61 1.87 15.55 -10.77
CA TRP A 61 3.22 15.17 -10.39
C TRP A 61 3.72 14.03 -11.28
N TYR A 62 5.02 13.96 -11.50
CA TYR A 62 5.64 12.98 -12.37
C TYR A 62 6.88 12.36 -11.72
N ASP A 63 6.86 11.03 -11.61
CA ASP A 63 8.04 10.22 -11.34
C ASP A 63 8.70 9.89 -12.67
N GLN A 64 9.77 10.61 -13.01
CA GLN A 64 10.55 10.40 -14.23
C GLN A 64 11.26 9.05 -14.27
N VAL A 65 11.57 8.46 -13.12
CA VAL A 65 12.27 7.18 -13.07
C VAL A 65 11.29 6.10 -13.49
N ASN A 66 10.13 5.98 -12.84
CA ASN A 66 9.15 4.95 -13.17
C ASN A 66 8.09 5.37 -14.19
N PHE A 67 8.20 6.55 -14.78
CA PHE A 67 7.25 7.04 -15.78
C PHE A 67 5.81 6.99 -15.26
N ILE A 68 5.61 7.45 -14.02
CA ILE A 68 4.29 7.50 -13.36
C ILE A 68 3.85 8.95 -13.31
N ARG A 69 2.69 9.26 -13.89
CA ARG A 69 2.06 10.56 -13.74
C ARG A 69 0.85 10.44 -12.84
N ARG A 70 0.83 11.23 -11.78
CA ARG A 70 -0.29 11.30 -10.84
C ARG A 70 -1.20 12.45 -11.22
N THR A 71 -2.48 12.16 -11.36
CA THR A 71 -3.55 13.15 -11.59
C THR A 71 -4.19 13.56 -10.27
N THR A 72 -5.21 14.41 -10.34
CA THR A 72 -5.74 15.24 -9.26
C THR A 72 -6.32 14.54 -8.03
N ASP A 73 -6.50 13.23 -8.09
CA ASP A 73 -7.42 12.52 -7.20
C ASP A 73 -6.72 11.83 -6.02
N THR A 74 -5.40 11.64 -6.08
CA THR A 74 -4.60 11.12 -4.96
C THR A 74 -3.36 11.99 -4.74
N ASN A 75 -3.03 12.26 -3.47
CA ASN A 75 -1.78 12.90 -3.10
C ASN A 75 -0.63 11.88 -2.97
N GLY A 76 -0.91 10.59 -3.12
CA GLY A 76 0.05 9.49 -2.97
C GLY A 76 0.90 9.65 -1.71
N CYS A 77 2.22 9.49 -1.83
CA CYS A 77 3.14 9.71 -0.69
C CYS A 77 3.27 11.17 -0.20
N LEU A 78 2.62 12.15 -0.84
CA LEU A 78 2.47 13.49 -0.26
C LEU A 78 1.30 13.55 0.72
N ASP A 79 0.36 12.61 0.64
CA ASP A 79 -0.67 12.47 1.66
C ASP A 79 0.01 12.04 2.96
N PRO A 80 -0.21 12.76 4.08
CA PRO A 80 0.36 12.36 5.33
C PRO A 80 -0.05 10.93 5.68
N ASP A 81 -1.26 10.45 5.39
CA ASP A 81 -1.76 9.16 5.89
C ASP A 81 -1.42 7.94 5.00
N THR A 82 -0.89 8.16 3.80
CA THR A 82 -0.48 7.07 2.90
C THR A 82 0.83 6.42 3.35
N LEU A 83 0.81 5.09 3.48
CA LEU A 83 2.00 4.30 3.82
C LEU A 83 2.72 3.79 2.57
N ALA A 84 1.95 3.38 1.57
CA ALA A 84 2.44 2.98 0.26
C ALA A 84 1.32 3.17 -0.77
N GLU A 85 1.65 3.09 -2.06
CA GLU A 85 0.67 3.20 -3.15
C GLU A 85 1.10 2.35 -4.35
N THR A 86 0.13 1.71 -5.00
CA THR A 86 0.34 0.88 -6.18
C THR A 86 -0.18 1.55 -7.45
N TYR A 87 0.67 1.60 -8.47
CA TYR A 87 0.35 2.07 -9.82
C TYR A 87 0.37 0.90 -10.79
N VAL A 88 -0.76 0.63 -11.44
CA VAL A 88 -0.91 -0.45 -12.43
C VAL A 88 -0.86 0.15 -13.83
N ASN A 89 -0.05 -0.45 -14.72
CA ASN A 89 0.20 0.05 -16.08
C ASN A 89 0.56 1.55 -16.13
N PRO A 90 1.49 2.04 -15.28
CA PRO A 90 1.72 3.48 -15.13
C PRO A 90 2.16 4.17 -16.42
N MET A 91 2.73 3.43 -17.37
CA MET A 91 3.17 3.93 -18.66
C MET A 91 2.06 4.06 -19.70
N GLN A 92 0.84 3.58 -19.44
CA GLN A 92 -0.24 3.63 -20.42
C GLN A 92 -0.62 5.07 -20.80
N THR A 93 -0.47 6.01 -19.87
CA THR A 93 -0.67 7.45 -20.09
C THR A 93 0.48 8.11 -20.87
N HIS A 94 1.57 7.38 -21.12
CA HIS A 94 2.79 7.84 -21.79
C HIS A 94 3.10 7.04 -23.08
N LEU A 95 2.14 6.30 -23.63
CA LEU A 95 2.35 5.59 -24.89
C LEU A 95 2.67 6.59 -26.00
N GLY A 96 3.90 6.52 -26.53
CA GLY A 96 4.41 7.42 -27.56
C GLY A 96 5.24 8.59 -27.05
N ASP A 97 5.44 8.73 -25.74
CA ASP A 97 6.38 9.70 -25.17
C ASP A 97 7.82 9.27 -25.51
N PRO A 98 8.59 10.08 -26.28
CA PRO A 98 9.96 9.74 -26.66
C PRO A 98 10.92 9.66 -25.47
N GLN A 99 10.54 10.18 -24.29
CA GLN A 99 11.35 10.10 -23.08
C GLN A 99 11.28 8.73 -22.40
N VAL A 100 10.29 7.91 -22.75
CA VAL A 100 10.10 6.56 -22.20
C VAL A 100 10.98 5.56 -22.98
N PRO A 101 11.98 4.92 -22.36
CA PRO A 101 12.83 3.96 -23.05
C PRO A 101 12.03 2.75 -23.56
N ALA A 102 12.27 2.33 -24.81
CA ALA A 102 11.60 1.17 -25.41
C ALA A 102 11.91 -0.16 -24.69
N SER A 103 12.94 -0.19 -23.84
CA SER A 103 13.29 -1.35 -22.99
C SER A 103 12.36 -1.52 -21.79
N GLU A 104 11.60 -0.49 -21.41
CA GLU A 104 10.67 -0.55 -20.29
C GLU A 104 9.47 -1.46 -20.59
N LYS A 105 9.11 -2.33 -19.64
CA LYS A 105 7.85 -3.07 -19.72
C LYS A 105 6.66 -2.13 -19.51
N PRO A 106 5.78 -1.88 -20.51
CA PRO A 106 4.67 -0.94 -20.38
C PRO A 106 3.57 -1.42 -19.43
N GLN A 107 3.43 -2.74 -19.28
CA GLN A 107 2.37 -3.42 -18.54
C GLN A 107 2.80 -3.90 -17.14
N ARG A 108 3.67 -3.14 -16.47
CA ARG A 108 4.14 -3.46 -15.11
C ARG A 108 3.23 -2.86 -14.03
N SER A 109 3.39 -3.33 -12.81
CA SER A 109 2.96 -2.63 -11.60
C SER A 109 4.16 -1.98 -10.91
N VAL A 110 3.89 -0.91 -10.19
CA VAL A 110 4.91 -0.20 -9.39
C VAL A 110 4.31 0.13 -8.02
N ILE A 111 5.04 -0.19 -6.95
CA ILE A 111 4.67 0.12 -5.58
C ILE A 111 5.67 1.12 -5.03
N THR A 112 5.16 2.24 -4.54
CA THR A 112 5.93 3.25 -3.82
C THR A 112 5.72 3.08 -2.33
N ILE A 113 6.79 2.99 -1.57
CA ILE A 113 6.78 2.98 -0.10
C ILE A 113 7.03 4.41 0.39
N CYS A 114 6.06 5.00 1.07
CA CYS A 114 6.15 6.38 1.54
C CYS A 114 7.03 6.49 2.79
N ASP A 115 7.62 7.68 3.02
CA ASP A 115 8.52 7.92 4.15
C ASP A 115 7.85 7.67 5.51
N ARG A 116 6.53 7.92 5.59
CA ARG A 116 5.76 7.63 6.80
C ARG A 116 5.82 6.17 7.22
N MET A 117 5.95 5.24 6.26
CA MET A 117 6.10 3.80 6.58
C MET A 117 7.34 3.53 7.46
N PHE A 118 8.31 4.45 7.50
CA PHE A 118 9.51 4.34 8.32
C PHE A 118 9.49 5.16 9.61
N ASP A 119 8.51 6.04 9.79
CA ASP A 119 8.39 6.91 10.96
C ASP A 119 8.05 6.11 12.23
N ARG A 120 9.05 5.96 13.11
CA ARG A 120 8.93 5.23 14.39
C ARG A 120 8.10 5.98 15.44
N SER A 121 7.77 7.26 15.22
CA SER A 121 6.91 8.00 16.15
C SER A 121 5.43 7.60 16.00
N THR A 122 5.03 7.16 14.80
CA THR A 122 3.67 6.74 14.46
C THR A 122 3.54 5.23 14.34
N ILE A 123 4.56 4.53 13.81
CA ILE A 123 4.54 3.09 13.58
C ILE A 123 5.32 2.36 14.68
N LYS A 124 4.56 1.64 15.51
CA LYS A 124 5.11 0.88 16.65
C LYS A 124 5.82 -0.40 16.23
N PHE A 125 5.26 -1.14 15.28
CA PHE A 125 5.76 -2.44 14.81
C PHE A 125 5.86 -2.43 13.29
N ARG A 126 6.95 -2.95 12.73
CA ARG A 126 7.12 -3.09 11.27
C ARG A 126 6.59 -4.43 10.76
N THR A 127 6.79 -5.46 11.56
CA THR A 127 6.44 -6.84 11.28
C THR A 127 5.83 -7.49 12.52
N LEU A 128 5.10 -8.59 12.33
CA LEU A 128 4.63 -9.42 13.43
C LEU A 128 5.78 -9.97 14.29
N SER A 129 6.97 -10.19 13.73
CA SER A 129 8.13 -10.65 14.51
C SER A 129 8.66 -9.60 15.50
N GLU A 130 8.40 -8.30 15.27
CA GLU A 130 8.74 -7.23 16.23
C GLU A 130 7.75 -7.20 17.42
N VAL A 131 6.61 -7.86 17.30
CA VAL A 131 5.59 -7.92 18.35
C VAL A 131 6.06 -8.89 19.44
N PRO A 132 6.31 -8.44 20.68
CA PRO A 132 6.85 -9.31 21.70
C PRO A 132 5.82 -10.39 22.08
N PRO A 133 6.16 -11.68 21.98
CA PRO A 133 5.25 -12.76 22.34
C PRO A 133 4.82 -12.58 23.81
N ARG A 134 3.51 -12.64 24.07
CA ARG A 134 2.89 -12.50 25.41
C ARG A 134 2.84 -11.09 26.01
N ARG A 135 3.33 -10.02 25.35
CA ARG A 135 3.20 -8.62 25.83
C ARG A 135 2.20 -7.76 25.07
N LEU A 136 1.64 -8.25 23.97
CA LEU A 136 0.39 -7.66 23.49
C LEU A 136 -0.67 -7.95 24.54
N ASP A 137 -1.02 -6.94 25.32
CA ASP A 137 -2.28 -6.92 26.05
C ASP A 137 -3.40 -6.82 25.00
N LEU A 138 -3.74 -7.96 24.39
CA LEU A 138 -4.77 -8.05 23.34
C LEU A 138 -6.18 -7.78 23.87
N LYS A 139 -6.34 -7.60 25.19
CA LYS A 139 -7.54 -6.96 25.73
C LYS A 139 -7.62 -5.48 25.33
N LYS A 140 -6.50 -4.86 24.98
CA LYS A 140 -6.37 -3.45 24.56
C LYS A 140 -5.99 -3.28 23.10
N THR A 141 -5.33 -4.26 22.48
CA THR A 141 -5.02 -4.23 21.05
C THR A 141 -6.00 -5.12 20.31
N THR A 142 -6.93 -4.49 19.59
CA THR A 142 -7.88 -5.18 18.71
C THR A 142 -7.52 -4.90 17.26
N LEU A 143 -7.99 -5.73 16.33
CA LEU A 143 -7.85 -5.45 14.89
C LEU A 143 -8.52 -4.11 14.51
N LYS A 144 -9.53 -3.68 15.28
CA LYS A 144 -10.19 -2.38 15.14
C LYS A 144 -9.31 -1.18 15.52
N SER A 145 -8.29 -1.35 16.37
CA SER A 145 -7.51 -0.21 16.88
C SER A 145 -6.45 0.32 15.91
N GLY A 146 -6.32 -0.25 14.71
CA GLY A 146 -5.38 0.19 13.68
C GLY A 146 -3.90 -0.16 13.92
N ALA A 147 -3.52 -0.49 15.16
CA ALA A 147 -2.10 -0.69 15.52
C ALA A 147 -1.41 -1.85 14.77
N LEU A 148 -2.17 -2.87 14.35
CA LEU A 148 -1.64 -4.01 13.60
C LEU A 148 -1.80 -3.85 12.08
N ILE A 149 -2.82 -3.12 11.61
CA ILE A 149 -3.03 -2.90 10.17
C ILE A 149 -2.03 -1.89 9.59
N ASN A 150 -1.64 -0.89 10.40
CA ASN A 150 -0.64 0.10 10.02
C ASN A 150 0.80 -0.44 10.04
N MET A 151 1.00 -1.76 10.22
CA MET A 151 2.32 -2.35 10.12
C MET A 151 2.77 -2.33 8.64
N PRO A 152 3.98 -1.83 8.33
CA PRO A 152 4.59 -1.88 7.01
C PRO A 152 4.41 -3.19 6.24
N SER A 153 4.60 -4.33 6.90
CA SER A 153 4.41 -5.64 6.25
C SER A 153 2.97 -5.91 5.80
N VAL A 154 1.98 -5.41 6.53
CA VAL A 154 0.56 -5.58 6.21
C VAL A 154 0.13 -4.59 5.14
N ALA A 155 0.59 -3.33 5.24
CA ALA A 155 0.40 -2.33 4.18
C ALA A 155 1.04 -2.79 2.85
N LEU A 156 2.25 -3.36 2.88
CA LEU A 156 2.86 -3.93 1.67
C LEU A 156 2.06 -5.10 1.10
N LEU A 157 1.46 -5.93 1.95
CA LEU A 157 0.58 -7.01 1.50
C LEU A 157 -0.68 -6.47 0.83
N HIS A 158 -1.28 -5.40 1.38
CA HIS A 158 -2.38 -4.66 0.77
C HIS A 158 -1.97 -4.20 -0.64
N GLU A 159 -0.88 -3.42 -0.76
CA GLU A 159 -0.40 -2.91 -2.04
C GLU A 159 -0.10 -4.01 -3.07
N TRP A 160 0.49 -5.11 -2.63
CA TRP A 160 0.75 -6.23 -3.52
C TRP A 160 -0.51 -6.82 -4.13
N THR A 161 -1.65 -6.74 -3.46
CA THR A 161 -2.92 -7.27 -4.02
C THR A 161 -3.49 -6.38 -5.12
N HIS A 162 -3.14 -5.09 -5.17
CA HIS A 162 -3.41 -4.24 -6.33
C HIS A 162 -2.51 -4.55 -7.52
N ALA A 163 -1.35 -5.18 -7.29
CA ALA A 163 -0.42 -5.47 -8.37
C ALA A 163 -1.01 -6.44 -9.41
N ARG A 164 -0.54 -6.30 -10.65
CA ARG A 164 -0.96 -7.12 -11.78
C ARG A 164 -0.72 -8.60 -11.49
N GLY A 165 -1.74 -9.40 -11.76
CA GLY A 165 -1.78 -10.83 -11.47
C GLY A 165 -2.60 -11.17 -10.22
N PHE A 166 -2.80 -10.20 -9.32
CA PHE A 166 -3.80 -10.31 -8.25
C PHE A 166 -5.01 -9.40 -8.54
N ASP A 167 -4.74 -8.13 -8.90
CA ASP A 167 -5.72 -7.20 -9.48
C ASP A 167 -6.97 -7.02 -8.59
N LYS A 168 -6.73 -6.70 -7.32
CA LYS A 168 -7.77 -6.34 -6.35
C LYS A 168 -7.91 -4.84 -6.27
N ASP A 169 -9.11 -4.40 -5.95
CA ASP A 169 -9.47 -2.99 -5.81
C ASP A 169 -9.63 -2.62 -4.34
N ASP A 170 -9.72 -1.31 -4.07
CA ASP A 170 -10.28 -0.79 -2.83
C ASP A 170 -11.78 -0.57 -3.01
N VAL A 171 -12.55 -1.59 -2.61
CA VAL A 171 -13.98 -1.61 -2.88
C VAL A 171 -14.68 -0.55 -2.01
N ASN A 172 -15.34 0.40 -2.68
CA ASN A 172 -16.02 1.57 -2.08
C ASN A 172 -15.08 2.68 -1.57
N GLY A 173 -13.84 2.78 -2.04
CA GLY A 173 -12.93 3.88 -1.65
C GLY A 173 -12.61 3.82 -0.16
N ASP A 174 -12.77 4.91 0.59
CA ASP A 174 -12.44 4.97 2.03
C ASP A 174 -13.18 3.93 2.89
N ASP A 175 -14.36 3.48 2.45
CA ASP A 175 -15.13 2.41 3.10
C ASP A 175 -14.56 1.01 2.83
N SER A 176 -13.44 0.88 2.13
CA SER A 176 -12.71 -0.37 1.93
C SER A 176 -11.79 -0.72 3.11
N TYR A 177 -11.38 0.29 3.89
CA TYR A 177 -10.28 0.18 4.85
C TYR A 177 -10.74 -0.12 6.28
N GLY A 178 -9.93 -0.92 6.99
CA GLY A 178 -10.11 -1.17 8.41
C GLY A 178 -11.11 -2.27 8.76
N TRP A 179 -10.91 -2.83 9.96
CA TRP A 179 -11.55 -4.08 10.40
C TRP A 179 -13.09 -4.09 10.35
N ILE A 180 -13.75 -2.99 10.70
CA ILE A 180 -15.23 -2.97 10.71
C ILE A 180 -15.78 -2.97 9.29
N ASN A 181 -15.15 -2.20 8.40
CA ASN A 181 -15.57 -2.04 7.03
C ASN A 181 -15.43 -3.35 6.24
N ILE A 182 -14.27 -4.02 6.36
CA ILE A 182 -14.04 -5.28 5.65
C ILE A 182 -14.97 -6.43 6.07
N GLN A 183 -15.58 -6.35 7.26
CA GLN A 183 -16.58 -7.31 7.75
C GLN A 183 -17.99 -7.00 7.25
N MET A 184 -18.28 -5.74 6.90
CA MET A 184 -19.58 -5.32 6.36
C MET A 184 -19.70 -5.58 4.85
N LEU A 185 -18.58 -5.80 4.16
CA LEU A 185 -18.58 -6.17 2.75
C LEU A 185 -19.28 -7.51 2.52
N SER A 186 -20.01 -7.61 1.40
CA SER A 186 -20.51 -8.90 0.93
C SER A 186 -19.35 -9.81 0.53
N ALA A 187 -19.57 -11.14 0.51
CA ALA A 187 -18.54 -12.09 0.12
C ALA A 187 -17.89 -11.78 -1.25
N ALA A 188 -18.69 -11.33 -2.24
CA ALA A 188 -18.19 -10.94 -3.55
C ALA A 188 -17.29 -9.70 -3.48
N GLN A 189 -17.66 -8.69 -2.68
CA GLN A 189 -16.84 -7.51 -2.45
C GLN A 189 -15.57 -7.86 -1.68
N SER A 190 -15.65 -8.68 -0.63
CA SER A 190 -14.49 -9.13 0.14
C SER A 190 -13.44 -9.85 -0.72
N LEU A 191 -13.87 -10.63 -1.72
CA LEU A 191 -12.97 -11.30 -2.68
C LEU A 191 -12.31 -10.35 -3.69
N ASN A 192 -12.84 -9.13 -3.83
CA ASN A 192 -12.27 -8.10 -4.69
C ASN A 192 -11.53 -7.01 -3.91
N ASN A 193 -11.57 -7.03 -2.58
CA ASN A 193 -11.03 -5.95 -1.75
C ASN A 193 -9.61 -6.26 -1.25
N ALA A 194 -8.66 -5.39 -1.57
CA ALA A 194 -7.25 -5.52 -1.18
C ALA A 194 -7.07 -5.67 0.35
N GLU A 195 -7.76 -4.84 1.11
CA GLU A 195 -7.68 -4.82 2.58
C GLU A 195 -8.14 -6.15 3.22
N ASN A 196 -9.10 -6.86 2.61
CA ASN A 196 -9.52 -8.17 3.11
C ASN A 196 -8.38 -9.20 3.02
N TYR A 197 -7.55 -9.15 1.98
CA TYR A 197 -6.37 -10.01 1.85
C TYR A 197 -5.27 -9.62 2.85
N ALA A 198 -5.08 -8.32 3.08
CA ALA A 198 -4.14 -7.82 4.09
C ALA A 198 -4.51 -8.33 5.51
N TYR A 199 -5.78 -8.22 5.90
CA TYR A 199 -6.26 -8.77 7.17
C TYR A 199 -6.21 -10.30 7.24
N TYR A 200 -6.45 -11.00 6.12
CA TYR A 200 -6.30 -12.45 6.07
C TYR A 200 -4.85 -12.88 6.35
N GLY A 201 -3.88 -12.25 5.67
CA GLY A 201 -2.46 -12.50 5.92
C GLY A 201 -2.01 -12.13 7.34
N LEU A 202 -2.52 -11.01 7.88
CA LEU A 202 -2.31 -10.65 9.28
C LEU A 202 -2.84 -11.72 10.24
N CYS A 203 -4.04 -12.25 10.00
CA CYS A 203 -4.63 -13.30 10.84
C CYS A 203 -3.86 -14.62 10.74
N ALA A 204 -3.36 -14.98 9.55
CA ALA A 204 -2.50 -16.14 9.37
C ALA A 204 -1.21 -16.01 10.20
N GLY A 205 -0.48 -14.89 10.06
CA GLY A 205 0.73 -14.66 10.87
C GLY A 205 0.45 -14.55 12.38
N LEU A 206 -0.72 -14.08 12.79
CA LEU A 206 -1.14 -14.13 14.19
C LEU A 206 -1.37 -15.57 14.67
N ALA A 207 -1.91 -16.44 13.82
CA ALA A 207 -2.10 -17.86 14.13
C ALA A 207 -0.76 -18.57 14.39
N ASP A 208 0.28 -18.27 13.61
CA ASP A 208 1.66 -18.76 13.85
C ASP A 208 2.21 -18.34 15.21
N MET A 209 1.74 -17.21 15.73
CA MET A 209 2.06 -16.69 17.06
C MET A 209 1.12 -17.22 18.16
N PHE A 210 0.27 -18.20 17.84
CA PHE A 210 -0.78 -18.75 18.69
C PHE A 210 -1.85 -17.74 19.10
N TYR A 211 -2.24 -16.84 18.19
CA TYR A 211 -3.33 -15.90 18.40
C TYR A 211 -4.45 -16.14 17.39
N ARG A 212 -5.70 -15.98 17.85
CA ARG A 212 -6.89 -16.00 16.99
C ARG A 212 -7.94 -15.01 17.48
N LEU A 213 -8.96 -14.77 16.67
CA LEU A 213 -10.16 -14.07 17.12
C LEU A 213 -10.85 -14.86 18.25
N THR A 214 -11.35 -14.14 19.25
CA THR A 214 -12.13 -14.74 20.32
C THR A 214 -13.41 -15.37 19.78
N THR A 215 -13.77 -16.54 20.30
CA THR A 215 -15.04 -17.21 20.04
C THR A 215 -16.01 -17.09 21.20
N ALA A 216 -15.64 -16.36 22.25
CA ALA A 216 -16.46 -16.21 23.46
C ALA A 216 -17.74 -15.40 23.22
N SER A 217 -17.74 -14.48 22.24
CA SER A 217 -18.94 -13.75 21.80
C SER A 217 -18.77 -13.18 20.41
N SER A 218 -19.85 -13.17 19.62
CA SER A 218 -19.86 -12.56 18.29
C SER A 218 -19.51 -11.07 18.34
N GLN A 219 -19.93 -10.35 19.39
CA GLN A 219 -19.62 -8.92 19.55
C GLN A 219 -18.13 -8.66 19.77
N GLN A 220 -17.44 -9.51 20.54
CA GLN A 220 -15.99 -9.35 20.72
C GLN A 220 -15.21 -9.76 19.46
N ALA A 221 -15.65 -10.81 18.75
CA ALA A 221 -15.10 -11.17 17.46
C ALA A 221 -15.25 -10.03 16.44
N TRP A 222 -16.46 -9.45 16.37
CA TRP A 222 -16.76 -8.28 15.54
C TRP A 222 -15.84 -7.08 15.85
N ASN A 223 -15.53 -6.88 17.13
CA ASN A 223 -14.61 -5.83 17.57
C ASN A 223 -13.13 -6.18 17.36
N GLY A 224 -12.81 -7.35 16.81
CA GLY A 224 -11.44 -7.77 16.50
C GLY A 224 -10.62 -8.15 17.73
N VAL A 225 -11.27 -8.65 18.78
CA VAL A 225 -10.58 -9.07 20.01
C VAL A 225 -9.83 -10.38 19.75
N LEU A 226 -8.53 -10.35 20.03
CA LEU A 226 -7.63 -11.50 19.86
C LEU A 226 -7.36 -12.21 21.20
N VAL A 227 -7.20 -13.53 21.16
CA VAL A 227 -6.90 -14.38 22.32
C VAL A 227 -5.71 -15.29 22.01
N TYR A 228 -4.87 -15.51 23.00
CA TYR A 228 -3.78 -16.47 22.91
C TYR A 228 -4.32 -17.90 23.09
N ASP A 229 -4.05 -18.78 22.14
CA ASP A 229 -4.56 -20.14 22.10
C ASP A 229 -3.48 -21.14 21.66
N ARG A 230 -2.94 -21.89 22.63
CA ARG A 230 -1.92 -22.92 22.39
C ARG A 230 -2.43 -24.16 21.67
N THR A 231 -3.73 -24.26 21.42
CA THR A 231 -4.32 -25.38 20.68
C THR A 231 -4.25 -25.19 19.18
N ILE A 232 -3.90 -23.99 18.70
CA ILE A 232 -3.62 -23.74 17.28
C ILE A 232 -2.39 -24.59 16.89
N PRO A 233 -2.51 -25.48 15.90
CA PRO A 233 -1.38 -26.26 15.44
C PRO A 233 -0.32 -25.32 14.82
N PRO A 234 0.98 -25.52 15.08
CA PRO A 234 2.01 -24.83 14.34
C PRO A 234 1.98 -25.30 12.87
N GLU A 235 2.12 -24.37 11.93
CA GLU A 235 2.37 -24.69 10.51
C GLU A 235 3.78 -25.26 10.29
#